data_AF-A0AAV9RXA5-F1
#
_entry.id   AF-A0AAV9RXA5-F1
#
_cell.length_a   1.000
_cell.length_b   1.000
_cell.length_c   1.000
_cell.angle_alpha   90.00
_cell.angle_beta   90.00
_cell.angle_gamma   90.00
#
_symmetry.space_group_name_H-M   'P 1'
#
loop_
_entity.id
_entity.type
_entity.pdbx_description
1 polymer ?
#
loop_
_entity_poly.entity_id
_entity_poly.type
_entity_poly.pdbx_seq_one_letter_code
_entity_poly.pdbx_strand_id
1 'polypeptide(L)'
;MFLYQLLNFFFAASKKEEDSMYDLSVYKRGDLLEVPRTLFTHFGIYLGDNRVAHLIPDILPAITKDKSAIAKMVTNNRLLMGVIAKVASVRVDSVADFAYGSDILINHMDKVCKQPPLDGEEVARRAEKLLGSVTYSLLWYNCEHYVMYCRYGMAISYQTYQFCTTVRKIVFSRMSAYLTALCGVCFMLCLSCVTPLMVLLTVLVSFTIWMAS
;
A
#
# COMPACT_ATOMS: atom_id res chain seq x y z
N MET A 1 22.01 33.02 -20.46
CA MET A 1 20.56 33.30 -20.48
C MET A 1 19.78 32.54 -21.56
N PHE A 2 20.38 32.25 -22.73
CA PHE A 2 19.68 31.57 -23.84
C PHE A 2 19.39 30.07 -23.60
N LEU A 3 20.29 29.34 -22.93
CA LEU A 3 20.09 27.92 -22.60
C LEU A 3 18.94 27.67 -21.62
N TYR A 4 18.72 28.58 -20.66
CA TYR A 4 17.62 28.48 -19.70
C TYR A 4 16.25 28.73 -20.34
N GLN A 5 16.20 29.59 -21.37
CA GLN A 5 14.97 29.81 -22.15
C GLN A 5 14.65 28.63 -23.05
N LEU A 6 15.65 27.99 -23.67
CA LEU A 6 15.48 26.74 -24.42
C LEU A 6 15.05 25.58 -23.51
N LEU A 7 15.66 25.42 -22.33
CA LEU A 7 15.22 24.42 -21.36
C LEU A 7 13.79 24.68 -20.90
N ASN A 8 13.41 25.93 -20.62
CA ASN A 8 12.03 26.27 -20.29
C ASN A 8 11.07 26.09 -21.46
N PHE A 9 11.50 26.28 -22.71
CA PHE A 9 10.70 26.00 -23.89
C PHE A 9 10.50 24.50 -24.10
N PHE A 10 11.52 23.67 -23.90
CA PHE A 10 11.40 22.21 -23.92
C PHE A 10 10.59 21.68 -22.74
N PHE A 11 10.72 22.27 -21.56
CA PHE A 11 9.95 21.91 -20.37
C PHE A 11 8.49 22.39 -20.45
N ALA A 12 8.23 23.52 -21.12
CA ALA A 12 6.88 24.01 -21.41
C ALA A 12 6.24 23.28 -22.61
N ALA A 13 7.03 22.86 -23.59
CA ALA A 13 6.58 22.03 -24.72
C ALA A 13 6.26 20.60 -24.27
N SER A 14 7.03 20.03 -23.33
CA SER A 14 6.70 18.74 -22.70
C SER A 14 5.48 18.81 -21.79
N LYS A 15 5.00 20.02 -21.46
CA LYS A 15 3.79 20.25 -20.65
C LYS A 15 2.54 20.51 -21.50
N LYS A 16 2.65 20.44 -22.82
CA LYS A 16 1.52 20.54 -23.74
C LYS A 16 1.26 19.15 -24.34
N GLU A 17 0.02 18.69 -24.16
CA GLU A 17 -0.59 17.50 -24.77
C GLU A 17 -0.22 16.13 -24.15
N GLU A 18 -0.57 15.93 -22.89
CA GLU A 18 -1.02 14.62 -22.40
C GLU A 18 -2.55 14.69 -22.21
N ASP A 19 -3.27 14.98 -23.29
CA ASP A 19 -4.73 14.84 -23.32
C ASP A 19 -5.06 13.34 -23.42
N SER A 20 -5.45 12.78 -22.27
CA SER A 20 -6.11 11.50 -22.03
C SER A 20 -5.55 10.22 -22.70
N MET A 21 -4.50 9.63 -22.12
CA MET A 21 -4.21 8.20 -22.35
C MET A 21 -5.35 7.28 -21.85
N TYR A 22 -6.19 7.78 -20.94
CA TYR A 22 -7.32 7.07 -20.35
C TYR A 22 -8.64 7.67 -20.81
N ASP A 23 -9.51 6.86 -21.41
CA ASP A 23 -10.89 7.24 -21.69
C ASP A 23 -11.64 7.44 -20.36
N LEU A 24 -11.97 8.69 -20.03
CA LEU A 24 -12.63 9.02 -18.77
C LEU A 24 -14.10 8.59 -18.72
N SER A 25 -14.72 8.31 -19.88
CA SER A 25 -16.15 7.98 -19.97
C SER A 25 -16.51 6.64 -19.33
N VAL A 26 -15.52 5.77 -19.12
CA VAL A 26 -15.69 4.45 -18.50
C VAL A 26 -15.84 4.52 -16.98
N TYR A 27 -15.39 5.61 -16.35
CA TYR A 27 -15.40 5.75 -14.89
C TYR A 27 -16.64 6.47 -14.40
N LYS A 28 -17.23 5.95 -13.33
CA LYS A 28 -18.35 6.55 -12.60
C LYS A 28 -17.90 7.00 -11.22
N ARG A 29 -18.41 8.14 -10.77
CA ARG A 29 -18.11 8.66 -9.43
C ARG A 29 -18.49 7.60 -8.38
N GLY A 30 -17.56 7.30 -7.49
CA GLY A 30 -17.66 6.22 -6.51
C GLY A 30 -17.04 4.88 -6.95
N ASP A 31 -16.56 4.76 -8.18
CA ASP A 31 -15.84 3.56 -8.62
C ASP A 31 -14.56 3.36 -7.81
N LEU A 32 -14.35 2.12 -7.40
CA LEU A 32 -13.09 1.67 -6.81
C LEU A 32 -12.15 1.29 -7.95
N LEU A 33 -10.99 1.94 -7.96
CA LEU A 33 -9.94 1.76 -8.95
C LEU A 33 -8.79 0.98 -8.34
N GLU A 34 -8.30 -0.02 -9.05
CA GLU A 34 -7.16 -0.84 -8.66
C GLU A 34 -6.05 -0.72 -9.71
N VAL A 35 -4.84 -0.48 -9.26
CA VAL A 35 -3.66 -0.37 -10.12
C VAL A 35 -2.61 -1.35 -9.63
N PRO A 36 -2.34 -2.43 -10.38
CA PRO A 36 -1.26 -3.35 -10.05
C PRO A 36 0.09 -2.61 -10.03
N ARG A 37 0.82 -2.70 -8.91
CA ARG A 37 2.22 -2.26 -8.80
C ARG A 37 3.12 -3.49 -8.67
N THR A 38 4.42 -3.25 -8.70
CA THR A 38 5.43 -4.33 -8.63
C THR A 38 5.35 -5.18 -7.37
N LEU A 39 4.94 -4.61 -6.23
CA LEU A 39 4.94 -5.29 -4.93
C LEU A 39 3.56 -5.38 -4.26
N PHE A 40 2.58 -4.61 -4.73
CA PHE A 40 1.23 -4.56 -4.15
C PHE A 40 0.26 -3.97 -5.17
N THR A 41 -1.04 -4.08 -4.92
CA THR A 41 -2.06 -3.36 -5.69
C THR A 41 -2.36 -2.04 -4.99
N HIS A 42 -2.31 -0.93 -5.73
CA HIS A 42 -2.70 0.38 -5.22
C HIS A 42 -4.17 0.65 -5.49
N PHE A 43 -4.84 1.28 -4.53
CA PHE A 43 -6.29 1.48 -4.57
C PHE A 43 -6.65 2.96 -4.49
N GLY A 44 -7.72 3.34 -5.18
CA GLY A 44 -8.31 4.67 -5.12
C GLY A 44 -9.82 4.66 -5.37
N ILE A 45 -10.49 5.78 -5.08
CA ILE A 45 -11.89 6.03 -5.38
C ILE A 45 -11.97 7.14 -6.42
N TYR A 46 -12.67 6.90 -7.52
CA TYR A 46 -12.92 7.93 -8.52
C TYR A 46 -13.95 8.95 -8.01
N LEU A 47 -13.59 10.22 -8.05
CA LEU A 47 -14.44 11.33 -7.61
C LEU A 47 -15.15 12.04 -8.78
N GLY A 48 -14.98 11.58 -10.02
CA GLY A 48 -15.43 12.35 -11.18
C GLY A 48 -14.43 13.42 -11.61
N ASP A 49 -14.60 13.92 -12.83
CA ASP A 49 -13.79 15.01 -13.41
C ASP A 49 -12.28 14.74 -13.39
N ASN A 50 -11.85 13.52 -13.75
CA ASN A 50 -10.44 13.13 -13.76
C ASN A 50 -9.77 13.18 -12.36
N ARG A 51 -10.54 13.00 -11.27
CA ARG A 51 -10.01 13.04 -9.91
C ARG A 51 -10.11 11.68 -9.23
N VAL A 52 -9.02 11.25 -8.59
CA VAL A 52 -8.97 10.01 -7.80
C VAL A 52 -8.49 10.32 -6.39
N ALA A 53 -9.30 9.97 -5.39
CA ALA A 53 -8.88 9.99 -4.00
C ALA A 53 -8.20 8.67 -3.63
N HIS A 54 -7.02 8.73 -3.05
CA HIS A 54 -6.27 7.54 -2.65
C HIS A 54 -5.41 7.82 -1.41
N LEU A 55 -5.21 6.79 -0.60
CA LEU A 55 -4.36 6.82 0.58
C LEU A 55 -2.93 6.44 0.21
N ILE A 56 -1.99 7.34 0.43
CA ILE A 56 -0.57 7.12 0.14
C ILE A 56 0.25 7.17 1.43
N PRO A 57 1.07 6.15 1.72
CA PRO A 57 2.12 6.27 2.74
C PRO A 57 3.17 7.26 2.25
N ASP A 58 3.08 8.49 2.73
CA ASP A 58 3.88 9.61 2.27
C ASP A 58 4.36 10.42 3.46
N ILE A 59 5.67 10.44 3.64
CA ILE A 59 6.34 11.17 4.72
C ILE A 59 6.47 12.68 4.44
N LEU A 60 6.42 13.11 3.17
CA LEU A 60 6.70 14.51 2.82
C LEU A 60 5.74 15.51 3.48
N PRO A 61 4.41 15.28 3.57
CA PRO A 61 3.50 16.16 4.29
C PRO A 61 3.84 16.35 5.77
N ALA A 62 4.57 15.41 6.39
CA ALA A 62 5.06 15.54 7.76
C ALA A 62 6.39 16.31 7.87
N ILE A 63 7.14 16.42 6.78
CA ILE A 63 8.49 17.03 6.76
C ILE A 63 8.48 18.43 6.13
N THR A 64 7.59 18.70 5.17
CA THR A 64 7.54 19.96 4.42
C THR A 64 6.10 20.44 4.20
N LYS A 65 5.93 21.76 4.11
CA LYS A 65 4.67 22.41 3.71
C LYS A 65 4.68 22.84 2.24
N ASP A 66 5.75 22.55 1.50
CA ASP A 66 5.86 22.88 0.09
C ASP A 66 4.90 22.02 -0.74
N LYS A 67 3.80 22.64 -1.18
CA LYS A 67 2.78 22.01 -2.00
C LYS A 67 3.33 21.47 -3.32
N SER A 68 4.37 22.09 -3.89
CA SER A 68 4.96 21.64 -5.14
C SER A 68 5.77 20.35 -4.96
N ALA A 69 6.49 20.22 -3.83
CA ALA A 69 7.20 18.99 -3.47
C ALA A 69 6.23 17.86 -3.10
N ILE A 70 5.14 18.17 -2.41
CA ILE A 70 4.10 17.18 -2.05
C ILE A 70 3.38 16.67 -3.31
N ALA A 71 3.03 17.58 -4.22
CA ALA A 71 2.34 17.28 -5.48
C ALA A 71 3.22 16.52 -6.48
N LYS A 72 4.56 16.62 -6.37
CA LYS A 72 5.45 15.79 -7.17
C LYS A 72 5.17 14.31 -6.94
N MET A 73 5.41 13.54 -7.99
CA MET A 73 5.25 12.10 -8.08
C MET A 73 5.75 11.35 -6.83
N VAL A 74 5.02 10.29 -6.48
CA VAL A 74 5.36 9.42 -5.36
C VAL A 74 6.27 8.29 -5.83
N THR A 75 7.54 8.33 -5.43
CA THR A 75 8.53 7.29 -5.75
C THR A 75 8.46 6.12 -4.76
N ASN A 76 8.95 4.94 -5.15
CA ASN A 76 9.00 3.76 -4.26
C ASN A 76 9.72 4.04 -2.94
N ASN A 77 10.83 4.78 -2.96
CA ASN A 77 11.57 5.14 -1.73
C ASN A 77 10.74 6.01 -0.80
N ARG A 78 9.96 6.96 -1.32
CA ARG A 78 9.06 7.82 -0.54
C ARG A 78 7.95 7.00 0.11
N LEU A 79 7.39 6.03 -0.62
CA LEU A 79 6.38 5.09 -0.11
C LEU A 79 6.93 4.27 1.06
N LEU A 80 8.12 3.68 0.89
CA LEU A 80 8.78 2.90 1.94
C LEU A 80 9.09 3.74 3.18
N MET A 81 9.53 4.99 3.01
CA MET A 81 9.78 5.89 4.14
C MET A 81 8.50 6.29 4.88
N GLY A 82 7.40 6.56 4.15
CA GLY A 82 6.09 6.82 4.77
C GLY A 82 5.59 5.62 5.57
N VAL A 83 5.79 4.41 5.04
CA VAL A 83 5.50 3.15 5.72
C VAL A 83 6.28 3.01 7.03
N ILE A 84 7.60 3.21 7.01
CA ILE A 84 8.47 3.10 8.20
C ILE A 84 8.09 4.15 9.24
N ALA A 85 7.82 5.38 8.80
CA ALA A 85 7.42 6.48 9.67
C ALA A 85 5.95 6.40 10.14
N LYS A 86 5.16 5.45 9.61
CA LYS A 86 3.71 5.34 9.85
C LYS A 86 2.93 6.63 9.51
N VAL A 87 3.39 7.37 8.49
CA VAL A 87 2.75 8.59 8.02
C VAL A 87 2.14 8.35 6.66
N ALA A 88 0.86 8.71 6.51
CA ALA A 88 0.17 8.72 5.24
C ALA A 88 -0.73 9.94 5.09
N SER A 89 -1.16 10.16 3.86
CA SER A 89 -2.22 11.12 3.56
C SER A 89 -3.16 10.56 2.51
N VAL A 90 -4.44 10.84 2.68
CA VAL A 90 -5.42 10.73 1.61
C VAL A 90 -5.35 12.03 0.81
N ARG A 91 -5.03 11.91 -0.47
CA ARG A 91 -4.94 13.05 -1.39
C ARG A 91 -5.75 12.78 -2.66
N VAL A 92 -5.89 13.83 -3.48
CA VAL A 92 -6.57 13.74 -4.77
C VAL A 92 -5.54 14.00 -5.86
N ASP A 93 -5.38 13.04 -6.76
CA ASP A 93 -4.52 13.12 -7.93
C ASP A 93 -5.35 12.91 -9.22
N SER A 94 -4.75 13.20 -10.38
CA SER A 94 -5.38 12.90 -11.67
C SER A 94 -5.46 11.39 -11.92
N VAL A 95 -6.32 10.92 -12.83
CA VAL A 95 -6.37 9.49 -13.20
C VAL A 95 -5.02 9.05 -13.77
N ALA A 96 -4.37 9.89 -14.59
CA ALA A 96 -3.06 9.60 -15.17
C ALA A 96 -1.97 9.45 -14.09
N ASP A 97 -1.90 10.39 -13.14
CA ASP A 97 -0.95 10.34 -12.03
C ASP A 97 -1.21 9.14 -11.11
N PHE A 98 -2.48 8.83 -10.87
CA PHE A 98 -2.91 7.67 -10.08
C PHE A 98 -2.49 6.35 -10.75
N ALA A 99 -2.71 6.23 -12.06
CA ALA A 99 -2.44 5.01 -12.82
C ALA A 99 -0.94 4.82 -13.08
N TYR A 100 -0.21 5.91 -13.30
CA TYR A 100 1.24 5.91 -13.55
C TYR A 100 1.62 4.90 -14.65
N GLY A 101 0.96 5.01 -15.80
CA GLY A 101 1.22 4.18 -16.99
C GLY A 101 0.74 2.73 -16.90
N SER A 102 0.05 2.36 -15.82
CA SER A 102 -0.52 1.02 -15.64
C SER A 102 -2.00 0.98 -16.05
N ASP A 103 -2.48 -0.23 -16.37
CA ASP A 103 -3.91 -0.48 -16.53
C ASP A 103 -4.65 -0.31 -15.20
N ILE A 104 -5.91 0.15 -15.29
CA ILE A 104 -6.80 0.37 -14.15
C ILE A 104 -7.92 -0.67 -14.19
N LEU A 105 -8.06 -1.44 -13.11
CA LEU A 105 -9.20 -2.32 -12.92
C LEU A 105 -10.29 -1.57 -12.16
N ILE A 106 -11.52 -1.65 -12.66
CA ILE A 106 -12.68 -0.93 -12.11
C ILE A 106 -13.56 -1.93 -11.36
N ASN A 107 -13.84 -1.65 -10.09
CA ASN A 107 -14.78 -2.39 -9.25
C ASN A 107 -14.55 -3.91 -9.23
N HIS A 108 -13.29 -4.36 -9.40
CA HIS A 108 -12.99 -5.78 -9.41
C HIS A 108 -13.34 -6.43 -8.06
N MET A 109 -13.18 -5.69 -6.96
CA MET A 109 -13.61 -6.11 -5.63
C MET A 109 -15.10 -6.39 -5.47
N ASP A 110 -16.00 -5.89 -6.34
CA ASP A 110 -17.43 -6.20 -6.27
C ASP A 110 -17.70 -7.69 -6.52
N LYS A 111 -16.83 -8.35 -7.30
CA LYS A 111 -16.96 -9.78 -7.65
C LYS A 111 -16.44 -10.70 -6.54
N VAL A 112 -15.62 -10.15 -5.65
CA VAL A 112 -14.88 -10.91 -4.62
C VAL A 112 -15.48 -10.65 -3.24
N CYS A 113 -15.91 -9.42 -2.97
CA CYS A 113 -16.56 -9.05 -1.73
C CYS A 113 -18.01 -9.52 -1.72
N LYS A 114 -18.43 -10.17 -0.63
CA LYS A 114 -19.84 -10.58 -0.44
C LYS A 114 -20.74 -9.41 -0.02
N GLN A 115 -20.14 -8.34 0.51
CA GLN A 115 -20.87 -7.15 0.92
C GLN A 115 -21.24 -6.34 -0.33
N PRO A 116 -22.51 -5.97 -0.54
CA PRO A 116 -22.88 -5.12 -1.66
C PRO A 116 -22.22 -3.73 -1.53
N PRO A 117 -21.81 -3.11 -2.66
CA PRO A 117 -21.29 -1.76 -2.64
C PRO A 117 -22.38 -0.76 -2.24
N LEU A 118 -21.96 0.33 -1.62
CA LEU A 118 -22.79 1.50 -1.35
C LEU A 118 -23.03 2.29 -2.63
N ASP A 119 -24.00 3.20 -2.57
CA ASP A 119 -24.26 4.13 -3.67
C ASP A 119 -23.02 4.96 -4.02
N GLY A 120 -22.74 5.12 -5.31
CA GLY A 120 -21.51 5.74 -5.80
C GLY A 120 -21.26 7.14 -5.26
N GLU A 121 -22.32 7.94 -5.07
CA GLU A 121 -22.17 9.28 -4.51
C GLU A 121 -21.81 9.23 -3.03
N GLU A 122 -22.39 8.31 -2.27
CA GLU A 122 -22.01 8.06 -0.87
C GLU A 122 -20.56 7.58 -0.75
N VAL A 123 -20.10 6.72 -1.67
CA VAL A 123 -18.71 6.26 -1.72
C VAL A 123 -17.75 7.43 -1.94
N ALA A 124 -18.03 8.28 -2.94
CA ALA A 124 -17.20 9.45 -3.24
C ALA A 124 -17.19 10.47 -2.09
N ARG A 125 -18.36 10.72 -1.48
CA ARG A 125 -18.49 11.61 -0.32
C ARG A 125 -17.68 11.13 0.89
N ARG A 126 -17.64 9.82 1.14
CA ARG A 126 -16.78 9.24 2.18
C ARG A 126 -15.30 9.44 1.88
N ALA A 127 -14.91 9.20 0.63
CA ALA A 127 -13.54 9.39 0.18
C ALA A 127 -13.08 10.85 0.36
N GLU A 128 -13.92 11.82 0.00
CA GLU A 128 -13.68 13.26 0.17
C GLU A 128 -13.60 13.66 1.66
N LYS A 129 -14.45 13.10 2.51
CA LYS A 129 -14.44 13.39 3.96
C LYS A 129 -13.13 12.97 4.64
N LEU A 130 -12.46 11.96 4.09
CA LEU A 130 -11.23 11.40 4.64
C LEU A 130 -9.96 12.04 4.09
N LEU A 131 -10.06 13.09 3.28
CA LEU A 131 -8.91 13.84 2.77
C LEU A 131 -8.07 14.44 3.91
N GLY A 132 -6.75 14.34 3.77
CA GLY A 132 -5.80 14.89 4.74
C GLY A 132 -4.85 13.83 5.31
N SER A 133 -4.15 14.20 6.38
CA SER A 133 -3.16 13.34 7.03
C SER A 133 -3.81 12.27 7.89
N VAL A 134 -3.29 11.04 7.83
CA VAL A 134 -3.75 9.91 8.63
C VAL A 134 -2.56 9.09 9.12
N THR A 135 -2.72 8.44 10.27
CA THR A 135 -1.71 7.51 10.77
C THR A 135 -1.77 6.22 9.96
N TYR A 136 -0.68 5.91 9.27
CA TYR A 136 -0.61 4.73 8.41
C TYR A 136 -0.28 3.47 9.20
N SER A 137 -0.91 2.36 8.81
CA SER A 137 -0.49 1.04 9.25
C SER A 137 -0.59 0.06 8.10
N LEU A 138 0.54 -0.54 7.69
CA LEU A 138 0.58 -1.52 6.60
C LEU A 138 -0.46 -2.63 6.78
N LEU A 139 -0.62 -3.13 8.02
CA LEU A 139 -1.47 -4.26 8.33
C LEU A 139 -2.90 -3.84 8.70
N TRP A 140 -3.10 -2.64 9.25
CA TRP A 140 -4.38 -2.28 9.89
C TRP A 140 -5.08 -1.07 9.25
N TYR A 141 -4.37 -0.23 8.50
CA TYR A 141 -4.90 0.99 7.91
C TYR A 141 -4.08 1.39 6.68
N ASN A 142 -4.23 0.60 5.61
CA ASN A 142 -3.57 0.77 4.32
C ASN A 142 -4.56 1.25 3.24
N CYS A 143 -4.09 1.41 2.00
CA CYS A 143 -4.92 1.89 0.88
C CYS A 143 -6.14 1.00 0.59
N GLU A 144 -6.02 -0.32 0.77
CA GLU A 144 -7.14 -1.25 0.57
C GLU A 144 -8.20 -1.06 1.66
N HIS A 145 -7.81 -0.94 2.93
CA HIS A 145 -8.77 -0.66 4.02
C HIS A 145 -9.55 0.64 3.78
N TYR A 146 -8.86 1.67 3.27
CA TYR A 146 -9.47 2.95 2.95
C TYR A 146 -10.58 2.82 1.89
N VAL A 147 -10.29 2.19 0.76
CA VAL A 147 -11.30 2.04 -0.31
C VAL A 147 -12.41 1.06 0.08
N MET A 148 -12.09 0.02 0.86
CA MET A 148 -13.08 -0.95 1.33
C MET A 148 -14.07 -0.28 2.30
N TYR A 149 -13.59 0.63 3.15
CA TYR A 149 -14.45 1.43 4.02
C TYR A 149 -15.34 2.38 3.22
N CYS A 150 -14.78 3.04 2.20
CA CYS A 150 -15.52 3.96 1.36
C CYS A 150 -16.62 3.23 0.57
N ARG A 151 -16.27 2.12 -0.09
CA ARG A 151 -17.19 1.42 -1.02
C ARG A 151 -18.16 0.45 -0.34
N TYR A 152 -17.72 -0.31 0.66
CA TYR A 152 -18.54 -1.36 1.27
C TYR A 152 -18.87 -1.10 2.75
N GLY A 153 -18.30 -0.04 3.35
CA GLY A 153 -18.46 0.24 4.78
C GLY A 153 -17.67 -0.71 5.68
N MET A 154 -16.67 -1.42 5.15
CA MET A 154 -15.87 -2.41 5.89
C MET A 154 -14.40 -2.04 5.87
N ALA A 155 -13.72 -2.09 7.02
CA ALA A 155 -12.27 -1.88 7.09
C ALA A 155 -11.54 -3.24 7.04
N ILE A 156 -11.46 -3.84 5.84
CA ILE A 156 -10.75 -5.11 5.60
C ILE A 156 -9.69 -4.94 4.50
N SER A 157 -8.63 -5.75 4.52
CA SER A 157 -7.63 -5.85 3.44
C SER A 157 -7.32 -7.31 3.15
N TYR A 158 -7.61 -7.73 1.93
CA TYR A 158 -7.32 -9.07 1.45
C TYR A 158 -5.82 -9.26 1.24
N GLN A 159 -5.10 -8.24 0.77
CA GLN A 159 -3.64 -8.32 0.64
C GLN A 159 -2.97 -8.57 1.99
N THR A 160 -3.36 -7.83 3.03
CA THR A 160 -2.85 -8.07 4.38
C THR A 160 -3.16 -9.49 4.83
N TYR A 161 -4.38 -9.97 4.62
CA TYR A 161 -4.77 -11.33 5.00
C TYR A 161 -3.89 -12.39 4.32
N GLN A 162 -3.67 -12.26 3.01
CA GLN A 162 -2.84 -13.17 2.22
C GLN A 162 -1.37 -13.10 2.64
N PHE A 163 -0.84 -11.89 2.88
CA PHE A 163 0.51 -11.69 3.39
C PHE A 163 0.70 -12.38 4.75
N CYS A 164 -0.16 -12.10 5.72
CA CYS A 164 -0.11 -12.71 7.05
C CYS A 164 -0.24 -14.23 6.99
N THR A 165 -1.11 -14.74 6.12
CA THR A 165 -1.28 -16.19 5.93
C THR A 165 -0.02 -16.82 5.34
N THR A 166 0.62 -16.17 4.37
CA THR A 166 1.86 -16.63 3.76
C THR A 166 3.02 -16.62 4.77
N VAL A 167 3.19 -15.52 5.50
CA VAL A 167 4.19 -15.41 6.58
C VAL A 167 3.95 -16.48 7.63
N ARG A 168 2.71 -16.69 8.06
CA ARG A 168 2.35 -17.76 9.01
C ARG A 168 2.80 -19.13 8.48
N LYS A 169 2.48 -19.47 7.22
CA LYS A 169 2.89 -20.74 6.60
C LYS A 169 4.42 -20.92 6.57
N ILE A 170 5.17 -19.84 6.33
CA ILE A 170 6.64 -19.88 6.30
C ILE A 170 7.20 -20.06 7.71
N VAL A 171 6.76 -19.22 8.66
CA VAL A 171 7.22 -19.22 10.06
C VAL A 171 6.90 -20.55 10.74
N PHE A 172 5.69 -21.06 10.55
CA PHE A 172 5.22 -22.34 11.06
C PHE A 172 5.34 -23.43 9.98
N SER A 173 6.51 -23.54 9.35
CA SER A 173 6.84 -24.68 8.49
C SER A 173 7.77 -25.65 9.21
N ARG A 174 7.74 -26.92 8.82
CA ARG A 174 8.71 -27.93 9.32
C ARG A 174 10.15 -27.49 9.09
N MET A 175 10.44 -26.84 7.96
CA MET A 175 11.76 -26.30 7.67
C MET A 175 12.16 -25.21 8.67
N SER A 176 11.24 -24.29 9.00
CA SER A 176 11.47 -23.27 10.01
C SER A 176 11.71 -23.87 11.40
N ALA A 177 10.98 -24.92 11.78
CA ALA A 177 11.21 -25.65 13.02
C ALA A 177 12.63 -26.24 13.09
N TYR A 178 13.08 -26.92 12.02
CA TYR A 178 14.42 -27.50 11.97
C TYR A 178 15.52 -26.43 11.96
N LEU A 179 15.33 -25.34 11.21
CA LEU A 179 16.28 -24.22 11.19
C LEU A 179 16.37 -23.55 12.56
N THR A 180 15.25 -23.39 13.27
CA THR A 180 15.24 -22.82 14.62
C THR A 180 15.99 -23.71 15.61
N ALA A 181 15.81 -25.03 15.53
CA ALA A 181 16.55 -25.98 16.34
C ALA A 181 18.06 -25.92 16.04
N LEU A 182 18.43 -25.92 14.76
CA LEU A 182 19.82 -25.82 14.32
C LEU A 182 20.47 -24.50 14.77
N CYS A 183 19.80 -23.37 14.57
CA CYS A 183 20.26 -22.06 15.01
C CYS A 183 20.45 -22.01 16.53
N GLY A 184 19.54 -22.60 17.30
CA GLY A 184 19.68 -22.68 18.76
C GLY A 184 20.90 -23.52 19.18
N VAL A 185 21.15 -24.65 18.52
CA VAL A 185 22.36 -25.47 18.75
C VAL A 185 23.63 -24.69 18.38
N CYS A 186 23.67 -24.08 17.19
CA CYS A 186 24.81 -23.26 16.77
C CYS A 186 25.07 -22.10 17.73
N PHE A 187 24.03 -21.40 18.20
CA PHE A 187 24.14 -20.32 19.17
C PHE A 187 24.76 -20.79 20.50
N MET A 188 24.31 -21.94 21.02
CA MET A 188 24.89 -22.54 22.22
C MET A 188 26.38 -22.92 22.05
N LEU A 189 26.74 -23.46 20.88
CA LEU A 189 28.13 -23.79 20.55
C LEU A 189 29.01 -22.53 20.43
N CYS A 190 28.53 -21.49 19.75
CA CYS A 190 29.25 -20.22 19.60
C CYS A 190 29.54 -19.54 20.94
N LEU A 191 28.62 -19.60 21.89
CA LEU A 191 28.80 -19.03 23.23
C LEU A 191 29.65 -19.92 24.15
N SER A 192 29.99 -21.15 23.73
CA SER A 192 30.68 -22.15 24.55
C SER A 192 30.03 -22.36 25.93
N CYS A 193 28.72 -22.11 26.01
CA CYS A 193 27.95 -22.12 27.25
C CYS A 193 26.61 -22.81 26.98
N VAL A 194 26.41 -23.96 27.60
CA VAL A 194 25.17 -24.73 27.50
C VAL A 194 24.52 -24.73 28.87
N THR A 195 23.38 -24.07 29.00
CA THR A 195 22.55 -24.12 30.22
C THR A 195 21.31 -24.97 29.96
N PRO A 196 20.76 -25.67 30.97
CA PRO A 196 19.50 -26.40 30.82
C PRO A 196 18.35 -25.53 30.30
N LEU A 197 18.34 -24.25 30.66
CA LEU A 197 17.34 -23.28 30.19
C LEU A 197 17.44 -23.01 28.69
N MET A 198 18.66 -22.85 28.15
CA MET A 198 18.86 -22.62 26.70
C MET A 198 18.44 -23.84 25.87
N VAL A 199 18.75 -25.05 26.36
CA VAL A 199 18.32 -26.29 25.73
C VAL A 199 16.80 -26.39 25.76
N LEU A 200 16.19 -26.14 26.92
CA LEU A 200 14.73 -26.16 27.07
C LEU A 200 14.04 -25.16 26.14
N LEU A 201 14.52 -23.92 26.06
CA LEU A 201 13.95 -22.89 25.18
C LEU A 201 14.10 -23.27 23.70
N THR A 202 15.27 -23.76 23.29
CA THR A 202 15.51 -24.19 21.90
C THR A 202 14.57 -25.32 21.50
N VAL A 203 14.43 -26.33 22.36
CA VAL A 203 13.51 -27.45 22.13
C VAL A 203 12.06 -26.97 22.13
N LEU A 204 11.65 -26.17 23.11
CA LEU A 204 10.27 -25.72 23.24
C LEU A 204 9.84 -24.81 22.07
N VAL A 205 10.68 -23.87 21.66
CA VAL A 205 10.39 -23.01 20.50
C VAL A 205 10.34 -23.84 19.21
N SER A 206 11.30 -24.73 18.99
CA SER A 206 11.32 -25.56 17.76
C SER A 206 10.15 -26.54 17.72
N PHE A 207 9.81 -27.16 18.87
CA PHE A 207 8.68 -28.07 19.02
C PHE A 207 7.34 -27.35 18.83
N THR A 208 7.17 -26.16 19.40
CA THR A 208 5.93 -25.37 19.21
C THR A 208 5.75 -24.93 17.76
N ILE A 209 6.84 -24.54 17.07
CA ILE A 209 6.78 -24.26 15.63
C ILE A 209 6.39 -25.51 14.84
N TRP A 210 6.99 -26.66 15.15
CA TRP A 210 6.68 -27.94 14.51
C TRP A 210 5.23 -28.40 14.75
N MET A 211 4.73 -28.26 15.97
CA MET A 211 3.33 -28.58 16.33
C MET A 211 2.32 -27.67 15.64
N ALA A 212 2.71 -26.42 15.34
CA ALA A 212 1.88 -25.46 14.64
C ALA A 212 2.00 -25.53 13.11
N SER A 213 2.84 -26.42 12.58
CA SER A 213 3.12 -26.64 11.16
C SER A 213 2.16 -27.60 10.47
#